data_AF-A0A524HB61-F1
#
_entry.id   AF-A0A524HB61-F1
#
_cell.length_a   1.000
_cell.length_b   1.000
_cell.length_c   1.000
_cell.angle_alpha   90.00
_cell.angle_beta   90.00
_cell.angle_gamma   90.00
#
_symmetry.space_group_name_H-M   'P 1'
#
loop_
_entity.id
_entity.type
_entity.pdbx_description
1 polymer ?
#
loop_
_entity_poly.entity_id
_entity_poly.type
_entity_poly.pdbx_seq_one_letter_code
_entity_poly.pdbx_strand_id
1 'polypeptide(L)'
;MSNIEAEDKAMETDQEEHHQELPSLDLVYVEVKDRLEVQLRQIDALDGKSGTLMFVSSVVIGMGAAAQAAILGTFHETLPMVLFSVPIIFYVMSVMLVMRSWIRRPYFRDPEPRPLRDYYSSQPYEFTKRRLITHFISSYEWNAMVMKKKVNELRYAVWFFLLQVVSLTLVLASRPWLSIIFGE
;
A
#
# COMPACT_ATOMS: atom_id res chain seq x y z
N MET A 1 -59.61 42.19 -18.83
CA MET A 1 -58.45 41.46 -19.40
C MET A 1 -57.16 41.93 -18.70
N SER A 2 -57.03 41.81 -17.37
CA SER A 2 -55.85 42.36 -16.66
C SER A 2 -55.45 41.62 -15.37
N ASN A 3 -55.76 40.32 -15.26
CA ASN A 3 -55.34 39.52 -14.10
C ASN A 3 -54.45 38.32 -14.46
N ILE A 4 -54.26 38.02 -15.74
CA ILE A 4 -53.43 36.87 -16.18
C ILE A 4 -51.97 37.29 -16.40
N GLU A 5 -51.70 38.54 -16.79
CA GLU A 5 -50.32 39.06 -16.97
C GLU A 5 -49.59 39.32 -15.64
N ALA A 6 -50.30 39.37 -14.51
CA ALA A 6 -49.69 39.57 -13.20
C ALA A 6 -49.20 38.26 -12.55
N GLU A 7 -49.81 37.11 -12.89
CA GLU A 7 -49.36 35.80 -12.40
C GLU A 7 -48.16 35.26 -13.19
N ASP A 8 -48.05 35.56 -14.49
CA ASP A 8 -46.93 35.11 -15.32
C ASP A 8 -45.60 35.80 -14.95
N LYS A 9 -45.68 37.05 -14.48
CA LYS A 9 -44.51 37.80 -13.98
C LYS A 9 -44.07 37.43 -12.56
N ALA A 10 -44.94 36.84 -11.76
CA ALA A 10 -44.57 36.37 -10.42
C ALA A 10 -43.82 35.03 -10.48
N MET A 11 -44.02 34.25 -11.54
CA MET A 11 -43.44 32.90 -11.68
C MET A 11 -42.00 32.90 -12.23
N GLU A 12 -41.54 33.98 -12.85
CA GLU A 12 -40.13 34.13 -13.28
C GLU A 12 -39.19 34.61 -12.15
N THR A 13 -39.72 35.11 -11.04
CA THR A 13 -38.89 35.70 -9.97
C THR A 13 -38.31 34.66 -8.99
N ASP A 14 -38.76 33.41 -9.06
CA ASP A 14 -38.30 32.31 -8.18
C ASP A 14 -37.26 31.38 -8.85
N GLN A 15 -36.84 31.64 -10.09
CA GLN A 15 -35.79 30.86 -10.77
C GLN A 15 -34.37 31.47 -10.68
N GLU A 16 -34.23 32.65 -10.08
CA GLU A 16 -32.95 33.28 -9.81
C GLU A 16 -32.60 33.26 -8.32
N GLU A 17 -32.90 32.14 -7.63
CA GLU A 17 -32.02 31.75 -6.53
C GLU A 17 -30.66 31.45 -7.15
N HIS A 18 -29.87 32.51 -7.30
CA HIS A 18 -28.42 32.49 -7.36
C HIS A 18 -27.96 31.58 -6.22
N HIS A 19 -27.85 30.28 -6.51
CA HIS A 19 -26.88 29.42 -5.88
C HIS A 19 -25.59 30.23 -5.95
N GLN A 20 -25.19 30.83 -4.83
CA GLN A 20 -23.84 31.32 -4.65
C GLN A 20 -22.99 30.06 -4.71
N GLU A 21 -22.74 29.59 -5.93
CA GLU A 21 -21.83 28.51 -6.23
C GLU A 21 -20.52 28.93 -5.59
N LEU A 22 -20.19 28.34 -4.44
CA LEU A 22 -18.93 28.56 -3.76
C LEU A 22 -17.88 27.95 -4.68
N PRO A 23 -17.21 28.72 -5.57
CA PRO A 23 -16.40 28.13 -6.64
C PRO A 23 -15.18 27.41 -6.06
N SER A 24 -14.78 27.85 -4.86
CA SER A 24 -13.75 27.24 -4.04
C SER A 24 -14.12 25.85 -3.52
N LEU A 25 -15.40 25.55 -3.27
CA LEU A 25 -15.82 24.24 -2.77
C LEU A 25 -15.68 23.17 -3.84
N ASP A 26 -15.94 23.52 -5.09
CA ASP A 26 -15.76 22.69 -6.27
C ASP A 26 -14.29 22.35 -6.49
N LEU A 27 -13.43 23.37 -6.41
CA LEU A 27 -11.99 23.20 -6.50
C LEU A 27 -11.44 22.30 -5.39
N VAL A 28 -11.87 22.52 -4.14
CA VAL A 28 -11.44 21.70 -2.99
C VAL A 28 -11.91 20.25 -3.15
N TYR A 29 -13.13 20.02 -3.61
CA TYR A 29 -13.64 18.66 -3.86
C TYR A 29 -12.78 17.91 -4.89
N VAL A 30 -12.50 18.55 -6.03
CA VAL A 30 -11.68 17.94 -7.10
C VAL A 30 -10.27 17.64 -6.60
N GLU A 31 -9.61 18.61 -5.96
CA GLU A 31 -8.25 18.42 -5.46
C GLU A 31 -8.18 17.30 -4.41
N VAL A 32 -9.10 17.25 -3.45
CA VAL A 32 -9.11 16.22 -2.40
C VAL A 32 -9.36 14.82 -3.00
N LYS A 33 -10.29 14.72 -3.96
CA LYS A 33 -10.56 13.47 -4.67
C LYS A 33 -9.33 12.98 -5.44
N ASP A 34 -8.69 13.87 -6.20
CA ASP A 34 -7.51 13.54 -6.99
C ASP A 34 -6.34 13.10 -6.08
N ARG A 35 -6.14 13.78 -4.94
CA ARG A 35 -5.12 13.40 -3.95
C ARG A 35 -5.39 12.03 -3.34
N LEU A 36 -6.64 11.72 -3.03
CA LEU A 36 -7.03 10.40 -2.52
C LEU A 36 -6.78 9.32 -3.57
N GLU A 37 -7.10 9.57 -4.84
CA GLU A 37 -6.84 8.63 -5.93
C GLU A 37 -5.33 8.37 -6.10
N VAL A 38 -4.51 9.43 -6.07
CA VAL A 38 -3.04 9.30 -6.11
C VAL A 38 -2.54 8.45 -4.94
N GLN A 39 -3.07 8.67 -3.73
CA GLN A 39 -2.69 7.90 -2.55
C GLN A 39 -3.07 6.41 -2.68
N LEU A 40 -4.23 6.10 -3.24
CA LEU A 40 -4.64 4.72 -3.52
C LEU A 40 -3.70 4.05 -4.53
N ARG A 41 -3.33 4.75 -5.62
CA ARG A 41 -2.35 4.24 -6.58
C ARG A 41 -0.98 4.01 -5.95
N GLN A 42 -0.56 4.87 -5.01
CA GLN A 42 0.69 4.67 -4.25
C GLN A 42 0.64 3.45 -3.34
N ILE A 43 -0.51 3.19 -2.71
CA ILE A 43 -0.73 1.99 -1.88
C ILE A 43 -0.62 0.72 -2.74
N ASP A 44 -1.25 0.70 -3.91
CA ASP A 44 -1.20 -0.41 -4.86
C ASP A 44 0.23 -0.63 -5.38
N ALA A 45 0.96 0.46 -5.69
CA ALA A 45 2.37 0.38 -6.08
C ALA A 45 3.25 -0.16 -4.95
N LEU A 46 2.95 0.17 -3.69
CA LEU A 46 3.66 -0.34 -2.53
C LEU A 46 3.41 -1.84 -2.33
N ASP A 47 2.18 -2.32 -2.56
CA ASP A 47 1.87 -3.76 -2.57
C ASP A 47 2.62 -4.49 -3.69
N GLY A 48 2.69 -3.90 -4.88
CA GLY A 48 3.49 -4.45 -5.98
C GLY A 48 4.97 -4.60 -5.60
N LYS A 49 5.57 -3.58 -4.97
CA LYS A 49 6.96 -3.63 -4.49
C LYS A 49 7.17 -4.70 -3.41
N SER A 50 6.24 -4.83 -2.47
CA SER A 50 6.25 -5.89 -1.45
C SER A 50 6.21 -7.28 -2.09
N GLY A 51 5.33 -7.49 -3.07
CA GLY A 51 5.25 -8.75 -3.83
C GLY A 51 6.54 -9.09 -4.58
N THR A 52 7.13 -8.09 -5.26
CA THR A 52 8.43 -8.26 -5.94
C THR A 52 9.54 -8.61 -4.95
N LEU A 53 9.60 -7.95 -3.78
CA LEU A 53 10.60 -8.23 -2.76
C LEU A 53 10.47 -9.67 -2.24
N MET A 54 9.25 -10.14 -2.00
CA MET A 54 8.98 -11.53 -1.59
C MET A 54 9.46 -12.51 -2.65
N PHE A 55 9.08 -12.30 -3.91
CA PHE A 55 9.49 -13.15 -5.03
C PHE A 55 11.01 -13.24 -5.16
N VAL A 56 11.70 -12.08 -5.20
CA VAL A 56 13.17 -12.03 -5.31
C VAL A 56 13.82 -12.71 -4.11
N SER A 57 13.32 -12.47 -2.90
CA SER A 57 13.83 -13.10 -1.68
C SER A 57 13.74 -14.63 -1.72
N SER A 58 12.61 -15.16 -2.21
CA SER A 58 12.40 -16.60 -2.40
C SER A 58 13.31 -17.20 -3.48
N VAL A 59 13.55 -16.49 -4.58
CA VAL A 59 14.49 -16.92 -5.63
C VAL A 59 15.91 -16.97 -5.08
N VAL A 60 16.34 -15.93 -4.34
CA VAL A 60 17.70 -15.87 -3.76
C VAL A 60 17.95 -17.03 -2.80
N ILE A 61 17.01 -17.31 -1.88
CA ILE A 61 17.21 -18.44 -0.94
C ILE A 61 17.14 -19.79 -1.66
N GLY A 62 16.29 -19.94 -2.69
CA GLY A 62 16.20 -21.16 -3.51
C GLY A 62 17.49 -21.43 -4.27
N MET A 63 18.06 -20.41 -4.91
CA MET A 63 19.37 -20.49 -5.57
C MET A 63 20.49 -20.80 -4.56
N GLY A 64 20.47 -20.14 -3.40
CA GLY A 64 21.41 -20.40 -2.31
C GLY A 64 21.36 -21.85 -1.82
N ALA A 65 20.15 -22.40 -1.65
CA ALA A 65 19.95 -23.79 -1.24
C ALA A 65 20.40 -24.78 -2.32
N ALA A 66 20.10 -24.50 -3.59
CA ALA A 66 20.56 -25.32 -4.72
C ALA A 66 22.10 -25.32 -4.83
N ALA A 67 22.74 -24.16 -4.70
CA ALA A 67 24.20 -24.04 -4.67
C ALA A 67 24.79 -24.80 -3.48
N GLN A 68 24.20 -24.65 -2.30
CA GLN A 68 24.63 -25.37 -1.10
C GLN A 68 24.53 -26.89 -1.27
N ALA A 69 23.44 -27.39 -1.88
CA ALA A 69 23.20 -28.80 -2.14
C ALA A 69 24.15 -29.39 -3.20
N ALA A 70 24.39 -28.67 -4.30
CA ALA A 70 25.34 -29.09 -5.33
C ALA A 70 26.76 -29.28 -4.78
N ILE A 71 27.14 -28.46 -3.79
CA ILE A 71 28.46 -28.51 -3.14
C ILE A 71 28.46 -29.48 -1.93
N LEU A 72 27.30 -29.80 -1.31
CA LEU A 72 27.20 -30.77 -0.21
C LEU A 72 27.42 -32.22 -0.63
N GLY A 73 27.29 -32.55 -1.91
CA GLY A 73 27.58 -33.89 -2.43
C GLY A 73 29.03 -34.36 -2.21
N THR A 74 29.95 -33.47 -1.81
CA THR A 74 31.39 -33.76 -1.71
C THR A 74 31.95 -33.89 -0.28
N PHE A 75 31.32 -33.35 0.79
CA PHE A 75 31.90 -33.38 2.14
C PHE A 75 30.84 -33.42 3.26
N HIS A 76 31.03 -34.29 4.26
CA HIS A 76 30.17 -34.45 5.46
C HIS A 76 30.52 -33.43 6.57
N GLU A 77 30.57 -32.14 6.24
CA GLU A 77 30.82 -31.10 7.25
C GLU A 77 29.50 -30.55 7.84
N THR A 78 29.36 -30.67 9.16
CA THR A 78 28.19 -30.18 9.91
C THR A 78 28.17 -28.66 10.06
N LEU A 79 29.35 -28.03 10.08
CA LEU A 79 29.51 -26.59 10.36
C LEU A 79 28.92 -25.69 9.24
N PRO A 80 29.20 -25.91 7.93
CA PRO A 80 28.57 -25.14 6.85
C PRO A 80 27.04 -25.30 6.81
N MET A 81 26.52 -26.45 7.23
CA MET A 81 25.08 -26.71 7.30
C MET A 81 24.41 -25.89 8.39
N VAL A 82 25.04 -25.78 9.57
CA VAL A 82 24.57 -24.92 10.66
C VAL A 82 24.64 -23.44 10.28
N LEU A 83 25.73 -23.01 9.63
CA LEU A 83 25.86 -21.61 9.16
C LEU A 83 24.79 -21.21 8.14
N PHE A 84 24.30 -22.16 7.32
CA PHE A 84 23.21 -21.91 6.38
C PHE A 84 21.86 -21.62 7.07
N SER A 85 21.70 -21.91 8.36
CA SER A 85 20.49 -21.52 9.10
C SER A 85 20.35 -20.00 9.26
N VAL A 86 21.45 -19.25 9.28
CA VAL A 86 21.46 -17.80 9.46
C VAL A 86 20.73 -17.06 8.32
N PRO A 87 21.06 -17.26 7.02
CA PRO A 87 20.31 -16.65 5.93
C PRO A 87 18.85 -17.09 5.87
N ILE A 88 18.52 -18.31 6.32
CA ILE A 88 17.12 -18.79 6.42
C ILE A 88 16.34 -17.97 7.45
N ILE A 89 16.93 -17.70 8.62
CA ILE A 89 16.28 -16.86 9.66
C ILE A 89 16.01 -15.45 9.11
N PHE A 90 16.99 -14.84 8.42
CA PHE A 90 16.78 -13.53 7.80
C PHE A 90 15.73 -13.54 6.69
N TYR A 91 15.69 -14.61 5.89
CA TYR A 91 14.64 -14.84 4.90
C TYR A 91 13.25 -14.87 5.57
N VAL A 92 13.07 -15.70 6.60
CA VAL A 92 11.80 -15.81 7.32
C VAL A 92 11.38 -14.46 7.92
N MET A 93 12.31 -13.73 8.54
CA MET A 93 12.03 -12.40 9.08
C MET A 93 11.62 -11.39 7.99
N SER A 94 12.29 -11.41 6.83
CA SER A 94 11.93 -10.57 5.69
C SER A 94 10.51 -10.90 5.19
N VAL A 95 10.20 -12.18 4.99
CA VAL A 95 8.87 -12.64 4.54
C VAL A 95 7.79 -12.29 5.56
N MET A 96 8.03 -12.47 6.85
CA MET A 96 7.05 -12.12 7.89
C MET A 96 6.72 -10.62 7.88
N LEU A 97 7.72 -9.76 7.70
CA LEU A 97 7.51 -8.31 7.61
C LEU A 97 6.77 -7.91 6.33
N VAL A 98 7.09 -8.54 5.20
CA VAL A 98 6.37 -8.33 3.93
C VAL A 98 4.91 -8.78 4.06
N MET A 99 4.65 -9.96 4.60
CA MET A 99 3.30 -10.48 4.80
C MET A 99 2.48 -9.60 5.75
N ARG A 100 3.12 -9.10 6.81
CA ARG A 100 2.48 -8.15 7.74
C ARG A 100 2.14 -6.82 7.07
N SER A 101 3.01 -6.35 6.16
CA SER A 101 2.73 -5.19 5.32
C SER A 101 1.59 -5.44 4.32
N TRP A 102 1.36 -6.71 3.94
CA TRP A 102 0.34 -7.10 2.96
C TRP A 102 -1.04 -7.35 3.59
N ILE A 103 -1.08 -7.73 4.88
CA ILE A 103 -2.35 -7.91 5.61
C ILE A 103 -3.20 -6.65 5.47
N ARG A 104 -4.30 -6.81 4.72
CA ARG A 104 -5.22 -5.75 4.34
C ARG A 104 -5.78 -5.09 5.59
N ARG A 105 -5.23 -3.94 5.96
CA ARG A 105 -5.97 -2.96 6.73
C ARG A 105 -7.07 -2.45 5.81
N PRO A 106 -8.33 -2.32 6.27
CA PRO A 106 -9.41 -1.81 5.44
C PRO A 106 -9.02 -0.40 5.00
N TYR A 107 -8.65 -0.26 3.73
CA TYR A 107 -8.51 1.05 3.10
C TYR A 107 -9.94 1.50 2.80
N PHE A 108 -10.31 2.64 3.35
CA PHE A 108 -11.58 3.27 3.00
C PHE A 108 -11.44 3.81 1.58
N ARG A 109 -11.98 3.03 0.62
CA ARG A 109 -12.32 3.51 -0.73
C ARG A 109 -13.67 4.23 -0.74
N ASP A 110 -14.20 4.50 0.45
CA ASP A 110 -15.50 5.09 0.67
C ASP A 110 -15.62 6.48 0.01
N PRO A 111 -16.84 6.85 -0.37
CA PRO A 111 -18.12 6.22 0.01
C PRO A 111 -18.72 5.18 -0.97
N GLU A 112 -19.40 4.16 -0.42
CA GLU A 112 -20.24 3.22 -1.18
C GLU A 112 -21.33 3.97 -1.99
N PRO A 113 -21.55 3.63 -3.28
CA PRO A 113 -22.41 4.40 -4.18
C PRO A 113 -23.91 4.31 -3.83
N ARG A 114 -24.35 3.23 -3.17
CA ARG A 114 -25.77 3.01 -2.84
C ARG A 114 -26.25 3.86 -1.65
N PRO A 115 -25.60 3.83 -0.47
CA PRO A 115 -25.96 4.71 0.65
C PRO A 115 -25.90 6.19 0.28
N LEU A 116 -24.94 6.56 -0.58
CA LEU A 116 -24.81 7.92 -1.11
C LEU A 116 -26.04 8.35 -1.89
N ARG A 117 -26.47 7.54 -2.86
CA ARG A 117 -27.63 7.85 -3.69
C ARG A 117 -28.90 7.94 -2.84
N ASP A 118 -29.13 6.94 -1.99
CA ASP A 118 -30.41 6.80 -1.31
C ASP A 118 -30.60 7.85 -0.20
N TYR A 119 -29.54 8.23 0.53
CA TYR A 119 -29.62 9.23 1.59
C TYR A 119 -29.52 10.68 1.10
N TYR A 120 -28.71 10.95 0.07
CA TYR A 120 -28.45 12.32 -0.37
C TYR A 120 -29.32 12.77 -1.56
N SER A 121 -30.12 11.88 -2.18
CA SER A 121 -31.03 12.31 -3.27
C SER A 121 -32.03 13.39 -2.86
N SER A 122 -32.39 13.44 -1.58
CA SER A 122 -33.32 14.43 -1.02
C SER A 122 -32.63 15.58 -0.29
N GLN A 123 -31.30 15.64 -0.29
CA GLN A 123 -30.52 16.66 0.44
C GLN A 123 -30.03 17.77 -0.49
N PRO A 124 -29.85 19.00 0.00
CA PRO A 124 -29.24 20.07 -0.78
C PRO A 124 -27.85 19.70 -1.30
N TYR A 125 -27.55 20.10 -2.54
CA TYR A 125 -26.29 19.80 -3.21
C TYR A 125 -25.07 20.24 -2.39
N GLU A 126 -25.08 21.48 -1.87
CA GLU A 126 -23.97 22.00 -1.07
C GLU A 126 -23.72 21.20 0.21
N PHE A 127 -24.78 20.75 0.88
CA PHE A 127 -24.67 19.95 2.10
C PHE A 127 -24.00 18.60 1.82
N THR A 128 -24.46 17.94 0.75
CA THR A 128 -23.88 16.68 0.28
C THR A 128 -22.41 16.83 -0.07
N LYS A 129 -22.05 17.91 -0.79
CA LYS A 129 -20.68 18.19 -1.21
C LYS A 129 -19.75 18.44 -0.03
N ARG A 130 -20.16 19.28 0.92
CA ARG A 130 -19.38 19.52 2.15
C ARG A 130 -19.15 18.22 2.93
N ARG A 131 -20.17 17.38 3.05
CA ARG A 131 -20.06 16.11 3.76
C ARG A 131 -19.15 15.10 3.06
N LEU A 132 -19.21 15.04 1.72
CA LEU A 132 -18.27 14.25 0.91
C LEU A 132 -16.83 14.69 1.11
N ILE A 133 -16.57 16.00 1.09
CA ILE A 133 -15.22 16.55 1.32
C ILE A 133 -14.72 16.13 2.70
N THR A 134 -15.52 16.26 3.76
CA THR A 134 -15.15 15.83 5.11
C THR A 134 -14.81 14.34 5.15
N HIS A 135 -15.60 13.48 4.50
CA HIS A 135 -15.34 12.04 4.44
C HIS A 135 -14.05 11.70 3.68
N PHE A 136 -13.76 12.41 2.58
CA PHE A 136 -12.51 12.21 1.84
C PHE A 136 -11.29 12.67 2.64
N ILE A 137 -11.38 13.80 3.36
CA ILE A 137 -10.31 14.27 4.24
C ILE A 137 -10.03 13.24 5.34
N SER A 138 -11.07 12.75 6.02
CA SER A 138 -10.89 11.73 7.07
C SER A 138 -10.28 10.43 6.52
N SER A 139 -10.69 10.03 5.32
CA SER A 139 -10.15 8.83 4.65
C SER A 139 -8.67 9.03 4.27
N TYR A 140 -8.31 10.20 3.77
CA TYR A 140 -6.94 10.56 3.41
C TYR A 140 -6.01 10.55 4.63
N GLU A 141 -6.43 11.15 5.75
CA GLU A 141 -5.65 11.16 7.00
C GLU A 141 -5.44 9.74 7.55
N TRP A 142 -6.49 8.93 7.56
CA TRP A 142 -6.40 7.54 7.97
C TRP A 142 -5.45 6.74 7.09
N ASN A 143 -5.60 6.86 5.77
CA ASN A 143 -4.74 6.19 4.79
C ASN A 143 -3.28 6.65 4.91
N ALA A 144 -3.03 7.92 5.21
CA ALA A 144 -1.68 8.45 5.41
C ALA A 144 -0.98 7.77 6.61
N MET A 145 -1.70 7.59 7.73
CA MET A 145 -1.17 6.87 8.90
C MET A 145 -0.86 5.41 8.57
N VAL A 146 -1.76 4.73 7.86
CA VAL A 146 -1.57 3.34 7.43
C VAL A 146 -0.37 3.20 6.48
N MET A 147 -0.27 4.09 5.49
CA MET A 147 0.81 4.10 4.51
C MET A 147 2.18 4.30 5.19
N LYS A 148 2.29 5.23 6.14
CA LYS A 148 3.53 5.45 6.90
C LYS A 148 4.00 4.19 7.63
N LYS A 149 3.07 3.44 8.23
CA LYS A 149 3.40 2.18 8.90
C LYS A 149 3.87 1.12 7.90
N LYS A 150 3.18 0.99 6.77
CA LYS A 150 3.51 0.05 5.69
C LYS A 150 4.89 0.32 5.09
N VAL A 151 5.22 1.59 4.84
CA VAL A 151 6.55 2.01 4.36
C VAL A 151 7.65 1.65 5.36
N ASN A 152 7.42 1.86 6.66
CA ASN A 152 8.39 1.48 7.69
C ASN A 152 8.59 -0.04 7.74
N GLU A 153 7.52 -0.84 7.71
CA GLU A 153 7.61 -2.31 7.70
C GLU A 153 8.35 -2.82 6.45
N LEU A 154 8.07 -2.25 5.27
CA LEU A 154 8.81 -2.58 4.04
C LEU A 154 10.29 -2.18 4.12
N ARG A 155 10.61 -1.04 4.72
CA ARG A 155 12.00 -0.60 4.91
C ARG A 155 12.78 -1.61 5.76
N TYR A 156 12.18 -2.12 6.84
CA TYR A 156 12.80 -3.17 7.65
C TYR A 156 12.95 -4.48 6.85
N ALA A 157 11.94 -4.87 6.06
CA ALA A 157 12.02 -6.06 5.23
C ALA A 157 13.18 -6.01 4.22
N VAL A 158 13.43 -4.84 3.62
CA VAL A 158 14.56 -4.61 2.71
C VAL A 158 15.90 -4.77 3.44
N TRP A 159 16.03 -4.25 4.66
CA TRP A 159 17.23 -4.44 5.47
C TRP A 159 17.49 -5.92 5.79
N PHE A 160 16.46 -6.67 6.17
CA PHE A 160 16.59 -8.11 6.41
C PHE A 160 16.93 -8.89 5.14
N PHE A 161 16.35 -8.50 3.99
CA PHE A 161 16.72 -9.08 2.70
C PHE A 161 18.20 -8.82 2.35
N LEU A 162 18.71 -7.61 2.63
CA LEU A 162 20.13 -7.31 2.42
C LEU A 162 21.02 -8.19 3.32
N LEU A 163 20.66 -8.32 4.61
CA LEU A 163 21.37 -9.21 5.55
C LEU A 163 21.32 -10.68 5.10
N GLN A 164 20.20 -11.14 4.55
CA GLN A 164 20.08 -12.47 3.95
C GLN A 164 21.08 -12.64 2.80
N VAL A 165 21.13 -11.70 1.85
CA VAL A 165 22.05 -11.79 0.69
C VAL A 165 23.51 -11.79 1.15
N VAL A 166 23.88 -10.88 2.07
CA VAL A 166 25.25 -10.78 2.59
C VAL A 166 25.64 -12.04 3.36
N SER A 167 24.80 -12.51 4.27
CA SER A 167 25.07 -13.73 5.03
C SER A 167 25.15 -14.96 4.13
N LEU A 168 24.24 -15.10 3.15
CA LEU A 168 24.29 -16.20 2.18
C LEU A 168 25.59 -16.18 1.37
N THR A 169 26.02 -15.00 0.90
CA THR A 169 27.26 -14.84 0.15
C THR A 169 28.47 -15.20 1.02
N LEU A 170 28.50 -14.74 2.28
CA LEU A 170 29.57 -15.07 3.22
C LEU A 170 29.64 -16.58 3.51
N VAL A 171 28.49 -17.24 3.69
CA VAL A 171 28.43 -18.70 3.92
C VAL A 171 28.95 -19.47 2.71
N LEU A 172 28.58 -19.06 1.50
CA LEU A 172 29.07 -19.70 0.28
C LEU A 172 30.56 -19.41 0.03
N ALA A 173 31.03 -18.20 0.34
CA ALA A 173 32.41 -17.77 0.12
C ALA A 173 33.41 -18.28 1.18
N SER A 174 32.99 -18.50 2.42
CA SER A 174 33.84 -19.07 3.47
C SER A 174 34.04 -20.57 3.30
N ARG A 175 33.19 -21.23 2.51
CA ARG A 175 33.18 -22.67 2.33
C ARG A 175 34.48 -23.26 1.76
N PRO A 176 35.12 -22.70 0.70
CA PRO A 176 36.41 -23.21 0.21
C PRO A 176 37.51 -23.15 1.28
N TRP A 177 37.50 -22.11 2.11
CA TRP A 177 38.44 -21.96 3.21
C TRP A 177 38.20 -22.97 4.32
N LEU A 178 36.94 -23.21 4.69
CA LEU A 178 36.59 -24.23 5.68
C LEU A 178 36.99 -25.63 5.22
N SER A 179 36.77 -25.98 3.95
CA SER A 179 37.21 -27.28 3.42
C SER A 179 38.72 -27.46 3.40
N ILE A 180 39.52 -26.38 3.35
CA ILE A 180 40.99 -26.46 3.42
C ILE A 180 41.45 -26.65 4.87
N ILE A 181 40.76 -26.03 5.83
CA ILE A 181 41.17 -26.04 7.24
C ILE A 181 40.67 -27.29 7.98
N PHE A 182 39.48 -27.79 7.63
CA PHE A 182 38.82 -28.91 8.31
C PHE A 182 38.75 -30.19 7.45
N GLY A 183 39.30 -30.18 6.23
CA GLY A 183 39.26 -31.28 5.28
C GLY A 183 40.33 -32.37 5.45
N GLU A 184 40.88 -32.55 6.65
CA GLU A 184 41.66 -33.75 7.04
C GLU A 184 40.80 -34.76 7.81
#